data_AF-A0A820PS98-F1
#
_entry.id   AF-A0A820PS98-F1
#
_cell.length_a   1.000
_cell.length_b   1.000
_cell.length_c   1.000
_cell.angle_alpha   90.00
_cell.angle_beta   90.00
_cell.angle_gamma   90.00
#
_symmetry.space_group_name_H-M   'P 1'
#
loop_
_entity.id
_entity.type
_entity.pdbx_description
1 polymer ?
#
loop_
_entity_poly.entity_id
_entity_poly.type
_entity_poly.pdbx_seq_one_letter_code
_entity_poly.pdbx_strand_id
1 'polypeptide(L)'
;SRASTNIYLIFLCLMDTISLYQWNLSNSFYSFTNGQQQIWGNSLIMCRLSQFFPFYTLHTSAMFLTFVELDRACLLRSKWYKRRIARVPVALLICTIILVSLFALNGFLFGLGFSYSTYNNSTGTYETAVVCYYTLDTALNNFFSIQY
;
A
#
# COMPACT_ATOMS: atom_id res chain seq x y z
N SER A 1 -26.78 -10.71 -13.53
CA SER A 1 -25.80 -9.76 -14.06
C SER A 1 -24.45 -10.35 -13.75
N ARG A 2 -23.75 -10.92 -14.75
CA ARG A 2 -22.37 -11.40 -14.57
C ARG A 2 -21.35 -10.26 -14.75
N ALA A 3 -21.78 -9.16 -15.40
CA ALA A 3 -20.94 -8.02 -15.73
C ALA A 3 -20.47 -7.22 -14.51
N SER A 4 -21.31 -7.04 -13.48
CA SER A 4 -20.91 -6.32 -12.25
C SER A 4 -19.84 -7.08 -11.47
N THR A 5 -20.02 -8.39 -11.30
CA THR A 5 -19.07 -9.25 -10.60
C THR A 5 -17.72 -9.32 -11.34
N ASN A 6 -17.73 -9.33 -12.68
CA ASN A 6 -16.50 -9.30 -13.47
C ASN A 6 -15.72 -7.98 -13.28
N ILE A 7 -16.39 -6.84 -13.08
CA ILE A 7 -15.72 -5.56 -12.84
C ILE A 7 -14.95 -5.59 -11.52
N TYR A 8 -15.56 -6.08 -10.43
CA TYR A 8 -14.87 -6.21 -9.14
C TYR A 8 -13.63 -7.12 -9.26
N LEU A 9 -13.74 -8.21 -10.02
CA LEU A 9 -12.61 -9.13 -10.27
C LEU A 9 -11.50 -8.48 -11.10
N ILE A 10 -11.81 -7.65 -12.10
CA ILE A 10 -10.81 -6.90 -12.86
C ILE A 10 -10.05 -5.93 -11.95
N PHE A 11 -10.76 -5.19 -11.09
CA PHE A 11 -10.13 -4.28 -10.13
C PHE A 11 -9.25 -5.03 -9.12
N LEU A 12 -9.70 -6.20 -8.64
CA LEU A 12 -8.91 -7.06 -7.78
C LEU A 12 -7.61 -7.51 -8.48
N CYS A 13 -7.70 -8.03 -9.70
CA CYS A 13 -6.53 -8.44 -10.48
C CYS A 13 -5.55 -7.27 -10.72
N LEU A 14 -6.07 -6.06 -11.00
CA LEU A 14 -5.22 -4.88 -11.16
C LEU A 14 -4.47 -4.55 -9.86
N MET A 15 -5.14 -4.57 -8.71
CA MET A 15 -4.51 -4.29 -7.41
C MET A 15 -3.46 -5.34 -7.05
N ASP A 16 -3.73 -6.61 -7.31
CA ASP A 16 -2.77 -7.69 -7.08
C ASP A 16 -1.55 -7.58 -8.02
N THR A 17 -1.77 -7.18 -9.28
CA THR A 17 -0.68 -6.94 -10.23
C THR A 17 0.20 -5.77 -9.78
N ILE A 18 -0.40 -4.69 -9.26
CA ILE A 18 0.33 -3.54 -8.71
C ILE A 18 1.16 -3.97 -7.49
N SER A 19 0.59 -4.79 -6.60
CA SER A 19 1.30 -5.31 -5.42
C SER A 19 2.52 -6.15 -5.82
N LEU A 20 2.36 -7.05 -6.81
CA LEU A 20 3.46 -7.83 -7.36
C LEU A 20 4.55 -6.96 -7.99
N TYR A 21 4.15 -5.94 -8.74
CA TYR A 21 5.10 -5.00 -9.36
C TYR A 21 5.88 -4.23 -8.30
N GLN A 22 5.22 -3.77 -7.24
CA GLN A 22 5.86 -3.07 -6.13
C GLN A 22 6.92 -3.96 -5.46
N TRP A 23 6.55 -5.21 -5.15
CA TRP A 23 7.45 -6.14 -4.49
C TRP A 23 8.66 -6.50 -5.37
N ASN A 24 8.43 -6.77 -6.66
CA ASN A 24 9.49 -7.11 -7.60
C ASN A 24 10.41 -5.91 -7.89
N LEU A 25 9.86 -4.70 -7.99
CA LEU A 25 10.61 -3.48 -8.19
C LEU A 25 11.49 -3.19 -6.97
N SER A 26 10.93 -3.32 -5.76
CA SER A 26 11.69 -3.23 -4.51
C SER A 26 12.89 -4.18 -4.52
N ASN A 27 12.64 -5.47 -4.76
CA ASN A 27 13.69 -6.50 -4.77
C ASN A 27 14.76 -6.28 -5.86
N SER A 28 14.33 -5.89 -7.08
CA SER A 28 15.24 -5.59 -8.18
C SER A 28 16.16 -4.42 -7.85
N PHE A 29 15.66 -3.36 -7.23
CA PHE A 29 16.47 -2.22 -6.81
C PHE A 29 17.45 -2.57 -5.67
N TYR A 30 17.05 -3.42 -4.72
CA TYR A 30 17.95 -3.94 -3.67
C TYR A 30 19.12 -4.75 -4.26
N SER A 31 18.84 -5.59 -5.26
CA SER A 31 19.89 -6.39 -5.93
C SER A 31 20.83 -5.54 -6.79
N PHE A 32 20.31 -4.50 -7.45
CA PHE A 32 21.09 -3.62 -8.34
C PHE A 32 22.02 -2.67 -7.56
N THR A 33 21.69 -2.35 -6.31
CA THR A 33 22.45 -1.44 -5.45
C THR A 33 23.49 -2.14 -4.56
N ASN A 34 23.77 -3.42 -4.79
CA ASN A 34 24.77 -4.19 -4.02
C ASN A 34 24.57 -4.07 -2.50
N GLY A 35 23.31 -4.00 -2.04
CA GLY A 35 22.97 -3.88 -0.62
C GLY A 35 23.12 -2.48 -0.02
N GLN A 36 23.44 -1.44 -0.81
CA GLN A 36 23.42 -0.06 -0.32
C GLN A 36 21.98 0.42 -0.10
N GLN A 37 21.51 0.36 1.15
CA GLN A 37 20.25 0.97 1.63
C GLN A 37 20.14 2.49 1.37
N GLN A 38 21.21 3.15 0.89
CA GLN A 38 21.32 4.60 0.76
C GLN A 38 20.33 5.24 -0.23
N ILE A 39 19.88 4.53 -1.28
CA ILE A 39 18.92 5.13 -2.25
C ILE A 39 17.52 5.25 -1.63
N TRP A 40 17.09 4.24 -0.88
CA TRP A 40 15.83 4.27 -0.12
C TRP A 40 15.90 5.23 1.08
N GLY A 41 17.09 5.35 1.69
CA GLY A 41 17.36 6.25 2.80
C GLY A 41 17.48 7.74 2.45
N ASN A 42 17.61 8.10 1.17
CA ASN A 42 17.77 9.51 0.77
C ASN A 42 16.47 10.18 0.29
N SER A 43 15.41 9.43 -0.01
CA SER A 43 14.15 10.01 -0.50
C SER A 43 12.97 9.70 0.43
N LEU A 44 12.60 10.71 1.23
CA LEU A 44 11.44 10.71 2.12
C LEU A 44 10.15 10.27 1.40
N ILE A 45 10.02 10.63 0.13
CA ILE A 45 8.86 10.30 -0.70
C ILE A 45 8.81 8.80 -1.01
N MET A 46 9.93 8.17 -1.42
CA MET A 46 9.93 6.72 -1.69
C MET A 46 9.74 5.92 -0.41
N CYS A 47 10.33 6.38 0.70
CA CYS A 47 10.09 5.83 2.02
C CYS A 47 8.59 5.81 2.38
N ARG A 48 7.88 6.94 2.22
CA ARG A 48 6.44 7.04 2.51
C ARG A 48 5.59 6.20 1.55
N LEU A 49 5.91 6.22 0.25
CA LEU A 49 5.19 5.42 -0.75
C LEU A 49 5.38 3.92 -0.49
N SER A 50 6.59 3.48 -0.13
CA SER A 50 6.88 2.08 0.18
C SER A 50 6.11 1.54 1.37
N GLN A 51 5.76 2.40 2.34
CA GLN A 51 4.92 2.04 3.47
C GLN A 51 3.44 2.08 3.13
N PHE A 52 3.01 3.05 2.33
CA PHE A 52 1.60 3.22 1.98
C PHE A 52 1.10 2.12 1.04
N PHE A 53 1.81 1.85 -0.06
CA PHE A 53 1.33 0.94 -1.10
C PHE A 53 1.06 -0.51 -0.66
N PRO A 54 1.87 -1.18 0.17
CA PRO A 54 1.60 -2.55 0.58
C PRO A 54 0.39 -2.64 1.50
N PHE A 55 0.24 -1.73 2.46
CA PHE A 55 -0.95 -1.66 3.31
C PHE A 55 -2.21 -1.30 2.50
N TYR A 56 -2.10 -0.33 1.60
CA TYR A 56 -3.20 0.09 0.75
C TYR A 56 -3.66 -1.05 -0.18
N THR A 57 -2.74 -1.73 -0.87
CA THR A 57 -3.07 -2.85 -1.77
C THR A 57 -3.64 -4.05 -1.01
N LEU A 58 -3.14 -4.36 0.18
CA LEU A 58 -3.67 -5.45 0.99
C LEU A 58 -5.09 -5.17 1.48
N HIS A 59 -5.35 -3.96 1.99
CA HIS A 59 -6.69 -3.56 2.42
C HIS A 59 -7.68 -3.46 1.25
N THR A 60 -7.25 -2.96 0.09
CA THR A 60 -8.13 -2.89 -1.10
C THR A 60 -8.48 -4.29 -1.60
N SER A 61 -7.51 -5.21 -1.71
CA SER A 61 -7.78 -6.59 -2.13
C SER A 61 -8.72 -7.32 -1.16
N ALA A 62 -8.52 -7.17 0.15
CA ALA A 62 -9.41 -7.74 1.16
C ALA A 62 -10.85 -7.19 1.06
N MET A 63 -11.00 -5.87 0.88
CA MET A 63 -12.31 -5.25 0.70
C MET A 63 -12.98 -5.71 -0.61
N PHE A 64 -12.27 -5.78 -1.73
CA PHE A 64 -12.86 -6.25 -2.98
C PHE A 64 -13.31 -7.72 -2.90
N LEU A 65 -12.57 -8.59 -2.22
CA LEU A 65 -12.99 -9.98 -1.99
C LEU A 65 -14.28 -10.06 -1.18
N THR A 66 -14.36 -9.34 -0.05
CA THR A 66 -15.60 -9.32 0.77
C THR A 66 -16.79 -8.78 -0.01
N PHE A 67 -16.61 -7.75 -0.84
CA PHE A 67 -17.66 -7.23 -1.70
C PHE A 67 -18.07 -8.20 -2.81
N VAL A 68 -17.14 -8.95 -3.40
CA VAL A 68 -17.48 -9.99 -4.39
C VAL A 68 -18.31 -11.10 -3.75
N GLU A 69 -17.96 -11.56 -2.55
CA GLU A 69 -18.74 -12.56 -1.82
C GLU A 69 -20.12 -12.03 -1.43
N LEU A 70 -20.19 -10.79 -0.94
CA LEU A 70 -21.44 -10.13 -0.59
C LEU A 70 -22.33 -9.91 -1.81
N ASP A 71 -21.78 -9.48 -2.94
CA ASP A 71 -22.52 -9.31 -4.20
C ASP A 71 -23.13 -10.63 -4.67
N ARG A 72 -22.36 -11.74 -4.59
CA ARG A 72 -22.85 -13.08 -4.91
C ARG A 72 -23.95 -13.53 -3.95
N ALA A 73 -23.80 -13.31 -2.64
CA ALA A 73 -24.82 -13.66 -1.65
C ALA A 73 -26.11 -12.84 -1.83
N CYS A 74 -26.00 -11.54 -2.09
CA CYS A 74 -27.12 -10.65 -2.34
C CYS A 74 -27.85 -10.96 -3.66
N LEU A 75 -27.11 -11.35 -4.70
CA LEU A 75 -27.67 -11.80 -5.98
C LEU A 75 -28.49 -13.08 -5.86
N LEU A 76 -28.07 -14.03 -5.00
CA LEU A 76 -28.81 -15.26 -4.74
C LEU A 76 -30.07 -15.00 -3.91
N ARG A 77 -29.99 -14.08 -2.95
CA ARG A 77 -31.07 -13.85 -1.98
C ARG A 77 -32.15 -12.86 -2.46
N SER A 78 -31.83 -11.87 -3.29
CA SER A 78 -32.77 -10.76 -3.59
C SER A 78 -32.90 -10.42 -5.08
N LYS A 79 -34.12 -10.59 -5.62
CA LYS A 79 -34.49 -10.14 -6.96
C LYS A 79 -34.49 -8.59 -7.08
N TRP A 80 -34.65 -7.88 -5.97
CA TRP A 80 -34.68 -6.41 -5.93
C TRP A 80 -33.27 -5.83 -6.14
N TYR A 81 -32.28 -6.45 -5.50
CA TYR A 81 -30.87 -6.13 -5.66
C TYR A 81 -30.41 -6.28 -7.12
N LYS A 82 -30.84 -7.37 -7.78
CA LYS A 82 -30.58 -7.63 -9.21
C LYS A 82 -31.13 -6.55 -10.14
N ARG A 83 -32.23 -5.88 -9.80
CA ARG A 83 -32.84 -4.82 -10.64
C ARG A 83 -32.20 -3.45 -10.43
N ARG A 84 -31.80 -3.13 -9.19
CA ARG A 84 -31.39 -1.76 -8.81
C ARG A 84 -29.87 -1.57 -8.78
N ILE A 85 -29.11 -2.55 -8.30
CA ILE A 85 -27.67 -2.42 -8.00
C ILE A 85 -26.80 -3.11 -9.04
N ALA A 86 -27.30 -4.13 -9.74
CA ALA A 86 -26.50 -4.90 -10.69
C ALA A 86 -26.16 -4.19 -12.03
N ARG A 87 -26.27 -2.85 -12.06
CA ARG A 87 -25.92 -1.99 -13.19
C ARG A 87 -24.44 -1.60 -13.11
N VAL A 88 -23.76 -1.67 -14.26
CA VAL A 88 -22.35 -1.32 -14.44
C VAL A 88 -21.93 0.02 -13.81
N PRO A 89 -22.64 1.15 -14.02
CA PRO A 89 -22.21 2.44 -13.46
C PRO A 89 -22.27 2.48 -11.93
N VAL A 90 -23.19 1.74 -11.31
CA VAL A 90 -23.32 1.69 -9.85
C VAL A 90 -22.17 0.87 -9.25
N ALA A 91 -21.82 -0.25 -9.87
CA ALA A 91 -20.68 -1.07 -9.45
C ALA A 91 -19.36 -0.28 -9.54
N LEU A 92 -19.16 0.48 -10.63
CA LEU A 92 -18.00 1.36 -10.75
C LEU A 92 -17.98 2.42 -9.65
N LEU A 93 -19.10 3.10 -9.40
CA LEU A 93 -19.19 4.13 -8.36
C LEU A 93 -18.86 3.56 -6.96
N ILE A 94 -19.32 2.34 -6.65
CA ILE A 94 -18.96 1.64 -5.41
C ILE A 94 -17.45 1.38 -5.35
N CYS A 95 -16.84 0.86 -6.42
CA CYS A 95 -15.38 0.67 -6.49
C CYS A 95 -14.63 1.99 -6.24
N THR A 96 -15.04 3.09 -6.86
CA THR A 96 -14.36 4.39 -6.68
C THR A 96 -14.49 4.87 -5.24
N ILE A 97 -15.66 4.73 -4.61
CA ILE A 97 -15.86 5.10 -3.20
C ILE A 97 -14.96 4.26 -2.29
N ILE A 98 -14.85 2.96 -2.53
CA ILE A 98 -13.98 2.08 -1.73
C ILE A 98 -12.51 2.51 -1.87
N LEU A 99 -12.05 2.77 -3.09
CA LEU A 99 -10.67 3.24 -3.32
C LEU A 99 -10.39 4.57 -2.63
N VAL A 100 -11.28 5.55 -2.75
CA VAL A 100 -11.12 6.88 -2.12
C VAL A 100 -11.18 6.78 -0.60
N SER A 101 -12.10 5.99 -0.04
CA SER A 101 -12.22 5.84 1.41
C SER A 101 -11.02 5.11 2.01
N LEU A 102 -10.52 4.06 1.37
CA LEU A 102 -9.29 3.39 1.78
C LEU A 102 -8.05 4.28 1.59
N PHE A 103 -8.02 5.14 0.58
CA PHE A 103 -6.94 6.11 0.41
C PHE A 103 -6.91 7.10 1.57
N ALA A 104 -8.07 7.63 1.97
CA ALA A 104 -8.19 8.52 3.13
C ALA A 104 -7.83 7.81 4.44
N LEU A 105 -8.33 6.59 4.65
CA LEU A 105 -8.05 5.79 5.84
C LEU A 105 -6.58 5.39 5.98
N ASN A 106 -5.91 5.04 4.88
CA ASN A 106 -4.47 4.74 4.89
C ASN A 106 -3.60 5.99 4.77
N GLY A 107 -4.21 7.17 4.60
CA GLY A 107 -3.51 8.44 4.40
C GLY A 107 -2.60 8.83 5.57
N PHE A 108 -2.90 8.37 6.79
CA PHE A 108 -2.05 8.62 7.96
C PHE A 108 -0.63 8.06 7.81
N LEU A 109 -0.46 6.99 7.01
CA LEU A 109 0.85 6.37 6.75
C LEU A 109 1.80 7.33 6.01
N PHE A 110 1.28 8.28 5.23
CA PHE A 110 2.10 9.33 4.63
C PHE A 110 2.73 10.30 5.64
N GLY A 111 2.14 10.40 6.84
CA GLY A 111 2.68 11.19 7.94
C GLY A 111 3.80 10.48 8.72
N LEU A 112 3.93 9.16 8.55
CA LEU A 112 4.89 8.33 9.29
C LEU A 112 6.20 8.22 8.51
N GLY A 113 7.07 9.22 8.69
CA GLY A 113 8.44 9.19 8.17
C GLY A 113 9.09 10.55 8.31
N PHE A 114 10.28 10.58 8.92
CA PHE A 114 11.05 11.79 9.17
C PHE A 114 12.48 11.64 8.66
N SER A 115 13.05 12.75 8.19
CA SER A 115 14.47 12.86 7.86
C SER A 115 15.21 13.53 9.01
N TYR A 116 16.40 13.04 9.33
CA TYR A 116 17.30 13.64 10.32
C TYR A 116 18.71 13.71 9.74
N SER A 117 19.50 14.69 10.17
CA SER A 117 20.90 14.83 9.77
C SER A 117 21.82 14.24 10.84
N THR A 118 22.77 13.40 10.40
CA THR A 118 23.81 12.83 11.25
C THR A 118 25.16 13.33 10.79
N TYR A 119 26.01 13.74 11.72
CA TYR A 119 27.40 14.08 11.40
C TYR A 119 28.23 12.81 11.29
N ASN A 120 28.80 12.53 10.12
CA ASN A 120 29.68 11.39 9.92
C ASN A 120 31.13 11.81 10.21
N ASN A 121 31.65 11.37 11.36
CA ASN A 121 33.03 11.65 11.79
C ASN A 121 34.10 11.11 10.82
N SER A 122 33.78 10.12 9.99
CA SER A 122 34.74 9.49 9.08
C SER A 122 34.96 10.31 7.81
N THR A 123 33.92 11.00 7.34
CA THR A 123 33.91 11.81 6.11
C THR A 123 33.93 13.31 6.40
N GLY A 124 33.68 13.72 7.65
CA GLY A 124 33.61 15.12 8.07
C GLY A 124 32.39 15.87 7.54
N THR A 125 31.39 15.16 7.00
CA THR A 125 30.21 15.73 6.35
C THR A 125 28.92 15.41 7.12
N TYR A 126 27.92 16.27 6.95
CA TYR A 126 26.56 16.00 7.41
C TYR A 126 25.85 15.12 6.37
N GLU A 127 25.42 13.94 6.80
CA GLU A 127 24.63 13.01 6.00
C GLU A 127 23.16 13.10 6.43
N THR A 128 22.24 13.15 5.47
CA THR A 128 20.80 13.12 5.73
C THR A 128 20.30 11.68 5.68
N ALA A 129 19.80 11.18 6.80
CA ALA A 129 19.18 9.86 6.91
C ALA A 129 17.65 9.98 7.00
N VAL A 130 16.93 9.07 6.35
CA VAL A 130 15.46 8.97 6.43
C VAL A 130 15.05 7.75 7.24
N VAL A 131 14.18 7.93 8.24
CA VAL A 131 13.54 6.82 8.97
C VAL A 131 12.11 6.64 8.46
N CYS A 132 11.80 5.41 8.07
CA CYS A 132 10.51 4.91 7.64
C CYS A 132 9.84 4.16 8.79
N TYR A 133 8.52 4.04 8.86
CA TYR A 133 7.83 3.24 9.90
C TYR A 133 8.35 1.78 9.98
N TYR A 134 8.59 1.14 8.83
CA TYR A 134 9.21 -0.20 8.78
C TYR A 134 10.66 -0.23 9.26
N THR A 135 11.41 0.87 9.08
CA THR A 135 12.77 0.98 9.62
C THR A 135 12.79 1.56 11.03
N LEU A 136 11.69 2.12 11.54
CA LEU A 136 11.55 2.49 12.94
C LEU A 136 11.59 1.23 13.79
N ASP A 137 10.97 0.13 13.39
CA ASP A 137 11.02 -1.09 14.19
C ASP A 137 12.46 -1.63 14.33
N THR A 138 13.27 -1.58 13.26
CA THR A 138 14.68 -1.99 13.29
C THR A 138 15.62 -0.94 13.87
N ALA A 139 15.41 0.35 13.58
CA ALA A 139 16.22 1.45 14.10
C ALA A 139 15.91 1.75 15.57
N LEU A 140 14.67 1.56 16.03
CA LEU A 140 14.28 1.66 17.44
C LEU A 140 14.84 0.47 18.22
N ASN A 141 14.77 -0.75 17.67
CA ASN A 141 15.47 -1.91 18.25
C ASN A 141 16.99 -1.70 18.29
N ASN A 142 17.59 -1.09 17.27
CA ASN A 142 19.02 -0.75 17.28
C ASN A 142 19.35 0.44 18.19
N PHE A 143 18.45 1.42 18.33
CA PHE A 143 18.62 2.55 19.24
C PHE A 143 18.59 2.07 20.69
N PHE A 144 17.69 1.15 21.04
CA PHE A 144 17.64 0.52 22.35
C PHE A 144 18.78 -0.49 22.59
N SER A 145 19.35 -1.12 21.55
CA SER A 145 20.49 -2.02 21.71
C SER A 145 21.84 -1.30 21.89
N ILE A 146 21.94 -0.02 21.53
CA ILE A 146 23.12 0.83 21.78
C ILE A 146 23.12 1.41 23.20
N GLN A 147 22.02 1.27 23.95
CA GLN A 147 21.85 1.88 25.29
C GLN A 147 22.07 0.93 26.49
N TYR A 148 22.60 -0.28 26.28
CA TYR A 148 23.02 -1.19 27.36
C TYR A 148 24.44 -1.72 27.15
#